data_AF-B7GDV5-F1
#
_entry.id   AF-B7GDV5-F1
#
_cell.length_a   1.000
_cell.length_b   1.000
_cell.length_c   1.000
_cell.angle_alpha   90.00
_cell.angle_beta   90.00
_cell.angle_gamma   90.00
#
_symmetry.space_group_name_H-M   'P 1'
#
loop_
_entity.id
_entity.type
_entity.pdbx_description
1 polymer ?
#
loop_
_entity_poly.entity_id
_entity_poly.type
_entity_poly.pdbx_seq_one_letter_code
_entity_poly.pdbx_strand_id
1 'polypeptide(L)'
;MPRFSDEWVIDRVLFDYVSGGSCACCGFAHFLPNGTVDLINAMSDLDTDQANAEKAALVHHPWPTDLRDQVWADRVRLRQKLKREMKAYREFWDEHADAFRSWCRTQKLKRMLQLPRSEIMETLRQKYNIHSAYGVVLCATLEQVAHFSLTGYPTDGRGDAESTFEDSLIFNRRGGLTLKDFSSHDEHLCPDVIRVLCDRIGSLGGPKLLERAPASTEKRDGDDEDDADAISNVGSKISFQSDRRIVRLIVARYWADLLQARFLTVNKSEPQSY
;
A
#
# COMPACT_ATOMS: atom_id res chain seq x y z
N MET A 1 -4.34 -12.27 22.47
CA MET A 1 -4.72 -11.86 21.10
C MET A 1 -3.57 -12.19 20.15
N PRO A 2 -3.82 -12.73 18.94
CA PRO A 2 -2.76 -13.08 18.00
C PRO A 2 -1.99 -11.82 17.59
N ARG A 3 -0.66 -11.87 17.67
CA ARG A 3 0.20 -10.76 17.24
C ARG A 3 -0.03 -10.49 15.75
N PHE A 4 -0.14 -9.21 15.37
CA PHE A 4 -0.38 -8.76 13.99
C PHE A 4 -1.76 -9.09 13.40
N SER A 5 -2.72 -9.55 14.20
CA SER A 5 -4.13 -9.60 13.79
C SER A 5 -4.72 -8.20 13.60
N ASP A 6 -5.88 -8.10 12.96
CA ASP A 6 -6.59 -6.81 12.84
C ASP A 6 -7.04 -6.29 14.21
N GLU A 7 -7.42 -7.17 15.13
CA GLU A 7 -7.68 -6.82 16.52
C GLU A 7 -6.41 -6.30 17.24
N TRP A 8 -5.24 -6.84 16.91
CA TRP A 8 -3.96 -6.30 17.38
C TRP A 8 -3.66 -4.90 16.85
N VAL A 9 -4.05 -4.58 15.62
CA VAL A 9 -3.93 -3.21 15.10
C VAL A 9 -4.87 -2.27 15.89
N ILE A 10 -6.09 -2.70 16.16
CA ILE A 10 -7.07 -1.93 16.95
C ILE A 10 -6.51 -1.57 18.33
N ASP A 11 -6.06 -2.57 19.09
CA ASP A 11 -5.58 -2.38 20.45
C ASP A 11 -4.31 -1.53 20.48
N ARG A 12 -3.39 -1.75 19.53
CA ARG A 12 -2.15 -0.97 19.45
C ARG A 12 -2.41 0.50 19.17
N VAL A 13 -3.27 0.80 18.20
CA VAL A 13 -3.58 2.19 17.84
C VAL A 13 -4.31 2.89 18.99
N LEU A 14 -5.23 2.19 19.66
CA LEU A 14 -5.91 2.73 20.83
C LEU A 14 -4.93 2.99 21.99
N PHE A 15 -4.01 2.05 22.24
CA PHE A 15 -2.98 2.20 23.27
C PHE A 15 -2.08 3.40 23.00
N ASP A 16 -1.58 3.57 21.78
CA ASP A 16 -0.71 4.70 21.41
C ASP A 16 -1.46 6.04 21.48
N TYR A 17 -2.73 6.05 21.09
CA TYR A 17 -3.60 7.22 21.20
C TYR A 17 -3.82 7.64 22.67
N VAL A 18 -4.21 6.70 23.55
CA VAL A 18 -4.45 6.98 24.98
C VAL A 18 -3.15 7.34 25.71
N SER A 19 -2.03 6.76 25.31
CA SER A 19 -0.71 7.01 25.93
C SER A 19 -0.09 8.37 25.52
N GLY A 20 -0.80 9.19 24.73
CA GLY A 20 -0.32 10.51 24.29
C GLY A 20 0.74 10.45 23.20
N GLY A 21 0.84 9.34 22.45
CA GLY A 21 1.83 9.12 21.41
C GLY A 21 1.63 9.94 20.13
N SER A 22 0.49 10.61 19.96
CA SER A 22 0.22 11.54 18.86
C SER A 22 0.05 12.97 19.37
N CYS A 23 0.96 13.87 18.98
CA CYS A 23 0.84 15.31 19.21
C CYS A 23 -0.50 15.82 18.64
N ALA A 24 -1.38 16.31 19.52
CA ALA A 24 -2.63 16.98 19.18
C ALA A 24 -2.45 18.38 18.56
N CYS A 25 -1.23 18.74 18.18
CA CYS A 25 -0.81 20.12 17.93
C CYS A 25 -0.88 20.57 16.45
N CYS A 26 -1.21 19.68 15.50
CA CYS A 26 -1.05 19.98 14.06
C CYS A 26 -2.26 19.64 13.15
N GLY A 27 -3.46 19.43 13.67
CA GLY A 27 -4.63 19.06 12.86
C GLY A 27 -5.69 20.15 12.81
N PHE A 28 -5.74 20.94 11.73
CA PHE A 28 -6.89 21.78 11.40
C PHE A 28 -8.18 20.92 11.39
N ALA A 29 -9.08 21.17 12.34
CA ALA A 29 -10.41 20.59 12.40
C ALA A 29 -11.34 21.33 11.43
N HIS A 30 -11.18 21.11 10.12
CA HIS A 30 -12.23 21.44 9.17
C HIS A 30 -13.17 20.23 9.03
N PHE A 31 -14.17 20.18 9.91
CA PHE A 31 -15.33 19.30 9.72
C PHE A 31 -16.23 19.92 8.65
N LEU A 32 -16.40 19.20 7.54
CA LEU A 32 -17.55 19.41 6.65
C LEU A 32 -18.83 19.07 7.45
N PRO A 33 -19.98 19.73 7.17
CA PRO A 33 -21.23 19.31 7.76
C PRO A 33 -21.50 17.84 7.35
N ASN A 34 -21.73 16.96 8.33
CA ASN A 34 -21.79 15.47 8.25
C ASN A 34 -20.47 14.68 8.28
N GLY A 35 -19.32 15.34 8.52
CA GLY A 35 -18.06 14.67 8.90
C GLY A 35 -17.46 13.74 7.84
N THR A 36 -16.90 12.62 8.29
CA THR A 36 -16.13 11.66 7.49
C THR A 36 -16.92 11.05 6.33
N VAL A 37 -18.23 10.86 6.49
CA VAL A 37 -19.09 10.24 5.46
C VAL A 37 -19.18 11.09 4.20
N ASP A 38 -19.34 12.41 4.34
CA ASP A 38 -19.40 13.33 3.19
C ASP A 38 -18.03 13.53 2.55
N LEU A 39 -16.94 13.44 3.33
CA LEU A 39 -15.59 13.37 2.79
C LEU A 39 -15.37 12.10 1.97
N ILE A 40 -15.85 10.94 2.44
CA ILE A 40 -15.76 9.68 1.69
C ILE A 40 -16.64 9.75 0.43
N ASN A 41 -17.84 10.33 0.51
CA ASN A 41 -18.74 10.49 -0.65
C ASN A 41 -18.15 11.44 -1.72
N ALA A 42 -17.56 12.56 -1.30
CA ALA A 42 -16.84 13.49 -2.19
C ALA A 42 -15.59 12.88 -2.83
N MET A 43 -15.12 11.76 -2.28
CA MET A 43 -13.92 11.04 -2.70
C MET A 43 -14.26 9.64 -3.20
N SER A 44 -15.54 9.37 -3.49
CA SER A 44 -16.05 8.06 -3.95
C SER A 44 -15.42 7.60 -5.27
N ASP A 45 -14.82 8.50 -6.03
CA ASP A 45 -13.97 8.20 -7.19
C ASP A 45 -12.60 7.54 -6.83
N LEU A 46 -12.29 7.31 -5.55
CA LEU A 46 -11.03 6.73 -5.05
C LEU A 46 -11.12 5.25 -4.62
N ASP A 47 -11.80 4.43 -5.43
CA ASP A 47 -11.97 2.96 -5.36
C ASP A 47 -13.26 2.51 -4.63
N THR A 48 -14.32 2.37 -5.42
CA THR A 48 -15.73 2.19 -5.05
C THR A 48 -16.12 0.88 -4.38
N ASP A 49 -15.29 -0.16 -4.41
CA ASP A 49 -15.83 -1.51 -4.09
C ASP A 49 -15.54 -1.95 -2.64
N GLN A 50 -14.62 -1.27 -1.94
CA GLN A 50 -14.36 -1.47 -0.51
C GLN A 50 -14.82 -0.29 0.36
N ALA A 51 -15.10 0.86 -0.25
CA ALA A 51 -15.57 2.05 0.44
C ALA A 51 -16.87 1.80 1.23
N ASN A 52 -17.78 0.99 0.70
CA ASN A 52 -19.03 0.66 1.39
C ASN A 52 -18.81 -0.27 2.60
N ALA A 53 -17.93 -1.26 2.48
CA ALA A 53 -17.54 -2.12 3.60
C ALA A 53 -16.77 -1.31 4.68
N GLU A 54 -15.91 -0.40 4.25
CA GLU A 54 -15.18 0.53 5.09
C GLU A 54 -16.12 1.52 5.84
N LYS A 55 -17.14 2.05 5.16
CA LYS A 55 -18.22 2.84 5.75
C LYS A 55 -19.08 2.03 6.73
N ALA A 56 -19.40 0.78 6.40
CA ALA A 56 -20.15 -0.10 7.29
C ALA A 56 -19.37 -0.42 8.57
N ALA A 57 -18.06 -0.66 8.44
CA ALA A 57 -17.18 -0.94 9.58
C ALA A 57 -17.05 0.24 10.54
N LEU A 58 -17.25 1.49 10.08
CA LEU A 58 -17.21 2.68 10.93
C LEU A 58 -18.28 2.67 12.04
N VAL A 59 -19.45 2.10 11.76
CA VAL A 59 -20.58 2.06 12.70
C VAL A 59 -20.24 1.24 13.94
N HIS A 60 -19.42 0.20 13.80
CA HIS A 60 -19.09 -0.76 14.86
C HIS A 60 -17.65 -0.66 15.36
N HIS A 61 -16.91 0.38 14.98
CA HIS A 61 -15.48 0.49 15.27
C HIS A 61 -15.24 0.89 16.75
N PRO A 62 -14.38 0.18 17.52
CA PRO A 62 -14.25 0.36 18.97
C PRO A 62 -13.45 1.61 19.37
N TRP A 63 -12.70 2.21 18.44
CA TRP A 63 -12.03 3.49 18.66
C TRP A 63 -13.01 4.65 18.90
N PRO A 64 -12.64 5.64 19.72
CA PRO A 64 -13.36 6.91 19.86
C PRO A 64 -13.63 7.60 18.51
N THR A 65 -14.74 8.33 18.42
CA THR A 65 -15.20 8.96 17.15
C THR A 65 -14.15 9.88 16.54
N ASP A 66 -13.50 10.71 17.35
CA ASP A 66 -12.47 11.65 16.91
C ASP A 66 -11.23 10.94 16.34
N LEU A 67 -10.79 9.85 16.98
CA LEU A 67 -9.72 8.99 16.49
C LEU A 67 -10.08 8.38 15.13
N ARG A 68 -11.30 7.85 14.99
CA ARG A 68 -11.78 7.26 13.73
C ARG A 68 -11.83 8.29 12.61
N ASP A 69 -12.41 9.45 12.88
CA ASP A 69 -12.57 10.52 11.90
C ASP A 69 -11.21 11.05 11.43
N GLN A 70 -10.26 11.22 12.35
CA GLN A 70 -8.90 11.60 12.00
C GLN A 70 -8.21 10.56 11.12
N VAL A 71 -8.27 9.28 11.52
CA VAL A 71 -7.68 8.18 10.74
C VAL A 71 -8.26 8.16 9.32
N TRP A 72 -9.56 8.31 9.20
CA TRP A 72 -10.22 8.30 7.91
C TRP A 72 -9.88 9.49 7.03
N ALA A 73 -9.90 10.69 7.59
CA ALA A 73 -9.55 11.89 6.85
C ALA A 73 -8.14 11.78 6.27
N ASP A 74 -7.18 11.29 7.05
CA ASP A 74 -5.80 11.12 6.59
C ASP A 74 -5.62 9.95 5.63
N ARG A 75 -6.38 8.85 5.78
CA ARG A 75 -6.44 7.77 4.79
C ARG A 75 -6.89 8.28 3.42
N VAL A 76 -7.97 9.05 3.38
CA VAL A 76 -8.51 9.64 2.14
C VAL A 76 -7.52 10.63 1.52
N ARG A 77 -6.93 11.52 2.32
CA ARG A 77 -5.89 12.46 1.86
C ARG A 77 -4.68 11.74 1.28
N LEU A 78 -4.21 10.67 1.94
CA LEU A 78 -3.09 9.87 1.45
C LEU A 78 -3.43 9.24 0.09
N ARG A 79 -4.59 8.58 -0.05
CA ARG A 79 -5.04 7.99 -1.33
C ARG A 79 -5.11 9.05 -2.43
N GLN A 80 -5.60 10.25 -2.13
CA GLN A 80 -5.65 11.36 -3.09
C GLN A 80 -4.25 11.76 -3.57
N LYS A 81 -3.30 11.95 -2.65
CA LYS A 81 -1.91 12.29 -2.98
C LYS A 81 -1.29 11.19 -3.84
N LEU A 82 -1.47 9.94 -3.44
CA LEU A 82 -0.94 8.80 -4.18
C LEU A 82 -1.54 8.71 -5.61
N LYS A 83 -2.84 8.97 -5.79
CA LYS A 83 -3.48 8.94 -7.11
C LYS A 83 -2.93 10.02 -8.05
N ARG A 84 -2.58 11.21 -7.55
CA ARG A 84 -1.98 12.29 -8.35
C ARG A 84 -0.62 11.90 -8.96
N GLU A 85 0.15 11.08 -8.25
CA GLU A 85 1.47 10.62 -8.69
C GLU A 85 1.41 9.53 -9.77
N MET A 86 0.26 8.84 -9.96
CA MET A 86 0.13 7.73 -10.91
C MET A 86 0.49 8.11 -12.34
N LYS A 87 0.17 9.35 -12.75
CA LYS A 87 0.46 9.84 -14.09
C LYS A 87 1.96 9.80 -14.40
N ALA A 88 2.80 10.18 -13.45
CA ALA A 88 4.26 10.17 -13.65
C ALA A 88 4.79 8.75 -13.83
N TYR A 89 4.30 7.78 -13.05
CA TYR A 89 4.67 6.38 -13.22
C TYR A 89 4.23 5.82 -14.58
N ARG A 90 3.04 6.20 -15.06
CA ARG A 90 2.55 5.82 -16.38
C ARG A 90 3.42 6.40 -17.49
N GLU A 91 3.69 7.71 -17.46
CA GLU A 91 4.53 8.38 -18.46
C GLU A 91 5.94 7.76 -18.52
N PHE A 92 6.55 7.52 -17.37
CA PHE A 92 7.84 6.84 -17.31
C PHE A 92 7.77 5.44 -17.95
N TRP A 93 6.73 4.67 -17.64
CA TRP A 93 6.61 3.30 -18.12
C TRP A 93 6.35 3.25 -19.63
N ASP A 94 5.46 4.11 -20.13
CA ASP A 94 5.14 4.22 -21.56
C ASP A 94 6.39 4.59 -22.38
N GLU A 95 7.27 5.44 -21.85
CA GLU A 95 8.49 5.88 -22.54
C GLU A 95 9.67 4.90 -22.41
N HIS A 96 9.81 4.24 -21.25
CA HIS A 96 11.07 3.57 -20.90
C HIS A 96 10.96 2.08 -20.57
N ALA A 97 9.78 1.44 -20.62
CA ALA A 97 9.59 0.08 -20.12
C ALA A 97 10.64 -0.93 -20.57
N ASP A 98 10.91 -1.05 -21.87
CA ASP A 98 11.83 -2.05 -22.41
C ASP A 98 13.29 -1.78 -22.05
N ALA A 99 13.70 -0.50 -22.15
CA ALA A 99 15.03 -0.06 -21.77
C ALA A 99 15.27 -0.21 -20.26
N PHE A 100 14.26 0.12 -19.45
CA PHE A 100 14.30 -0.02 -17.99
C PHE A 100 14.39 -1.48 -17.56
N ARG A 101 13.58 -2.37 -18.14
CA ARG A 101 13.64 -3.83 -17.90
C ARG A 101 15.03 -4.38 -18.23
N SER A 102 15.61 -3.95 -19.36
CA SER A 102 16.95 -4.38 -19.78
C SER A 102 18.03 -3.85 -18.86
N TRP A 103 17.93 -2.58 -18.45
CA TRP A 103 18.83 -1.97 -17.49
C TRP A 103 18.79 -2.69 -16.13
N CYS A 104 17.61 -3.00 -15.58
CA CYS A 104 17.51 -3.71 -14.29
C CYS A 104 18.26 -5.04 -14.27
N ARG A 105 18.35 -5.75 -15.40
CA ARG A 105 19.08 -7.04 -15.52
C ARG A 105 20.59 -6.90 -15.43
N THR A 106 21.15 -5.74 -15.75
CA THR A 106 22.59 -5.49 -15.74
C THR A 106 23.06 -4.80 -14.46
N GLN A 107 22.14 -4.34 -13.62
CA GLN A 107 22.46 -3.57 -12.43
C GLN A 107 22.58 -4.43 -11.17
N LYS A 108 23.46 -3.98 -10.28
CA LYS A 108 23.56 -4.45 -8.90
C LYS A 108 22.53 -3.75 -8.02
N LEU A 109 21.33 -4.31 -7.95
CA LEU A 109 20.17 -3.69 -7.29
C LEU A 109 20.04 -4.01 -5.80
N LYS A 110 20.83 -4.95 -5.28
CA LYS A 110 20.69 -5.48 -3.91
C LYS A 110 20.60 -4.43 -2.81
N ARG A 111 21.53 -3.48 -2.79
CA ARG A 111 21.57 -2.43 -1.76
C ARG A 111 20.43 -1.41 -1.93
N MET A 112 19.95 -1.20 -3.15
CA MET A 112 18.86 -0.27 -3.44
C MET A 112 17.50 -0.81 -3.00
N LEU A 113 17.35 -2.14 -2.94
CA LEU A 113 16.11 -2.80 -2.55
C LEU A 113 16.10 -3.23 -1.06
N GLN A 114 16.97 -2.65 -0.25
CA GLN A 114 16.92 -2.77 1.21
C GLN A 114 16.25 -1.52 1.76
N LEU A 115 15.04 -1.68 2.28
CA LEU A 115 14.22 -0.58 2.77
C LEU A 115 13.98 -0.70 4.29
N PRO A 116 14.72 0.05 5.11
CA PRO A 116 14.46 0.13 6.55
C PRO A 116 13.02 0.56 6.83
N ARG A 117 12.40 -0.01 7.88
CA ARG A 117 11.02 0.38 8.28
C ARG A 117 10.93 1.87 8.64
N SER A 118 12.00 2.42 9.21
CA SER A 118 12.08 3.84 9.56
C SER A 118 11.92 4.74 8.34
N GLU A 119 12.48 4.36 7.19
CA GLU A 119 12.40 5.16 5.96
C GLU A 119 10.99 5.18 5.37
N ILE A 120 10.22 4.09 5.53
CA ILE A 120 8.79 4.07 5.13
C ILE A 120 8.00 5.07 5.98
N MET A 121 8.24 5.05 7.29
CA MET A 121 7.57 5.98 8.21
C MET A 121 8.03 7.42 8.00
N GLU A 122 9.29 7.64 7.67
CA GLU A 122 9.83 8.95 7.33
C GLU A 122 9.24 9.47 6.02
N THR A 123 9.10 8.62 5.00
CA THR A 123 8.41 8.95 3.74
C THR A 123 6.96 9.35 4.00
N LEU A 124 6.23 8.59 4.83
CA LEU A 124 4.86 8.92 5.22
C LEU A 124 4.75 10.29 5.90
N ARG A 125 5.71 10.62 6.77
CA ARG A 125 5.77 11.91 7.46
C ARG A 125 6.15 13.05 6.53
N GLN A 126 7.30 12.95 5.85
CA GLN A 126 7.87 14.05 5.07
C GLN A 126 7.16 14.27 3.74
N LYS A 127 6.89 13.20 2.97
CA LYS A 127 6.29 13.31 1.63
C LYS A 127 4.77 13.48 1.73
N TYR A 128 4.13 12.74 2.64
CA TYR A 128 2.67 12.69 2.71
C TYR A 128 2.05 13.44 3.89
N ASN A 129 2.85 14.02 4.79
CA ASN A 129 2.39 14.77 5.98
C ASN A 129 1.48 13.92 6.90
N ILE A 130 1.81 12.64 7.07
CA ILE A 130 1.08 11.71 7.94
C ILE A 130 1.80 11.62 9.30
N HIS A 131 1.33 12.42 10.26
CA HIS A 131 1.87 12.49 11.64
C HIS A 131 0.85 12.09 12.71
N SER A 132 -0.38 11.82 12.29
CA SER A 132 -1.53 11.56 13.18
C SER A 132 -1.63 10.09 13.61
N ALA A 133 -2.73 9.75 14.27
CA ALA A 133 -3.13 8.38 14.56
C ALA A 133 -3.06 7.44 13.34
N TYR A 134 -3.27 7.94 12.12
CA TYR A 134 -3.15 7.11 10.93
C TYR A 134 -1.71 6.64 10.68
N GLY A 135 -0.71 7.43 11.08
CA GLY A 135 0.68 6.98 11.06
C GLY A 135 0.92 5.75 11.94
N VAL A 136 0.20 5.65 13.07
CA VAL A 136 0.25 4.47 13.95
C VAL A 136 -0.41 3.27 13.27
N VAL A 137 -1.57 3.47 12.62
CA VAL A 137 -2.25 2.42 11.83
C VAL A 137 -1.31 1.87 10.77
N LEU A 138 -0.67 2.74 9.97
CA LEU A 138 0.25 2.33 8.91
C LEU A 138 1.50 1.65 9.47
N CYS A 139 2.01 2.07 10.63
CA CYS A 139 3.12 1.41 11.31
C CYS A 139 2.77 -0.01 11.76
N ALA A 140 1.60 -0.18 12.38
CA ALA A 140 1.10 -1.50 12.79
C ALA A 140 0.85 -2.40 11.57
N THR A 141 0.27 -1.84 10.52
CA THR A 141 0.01 -2.53 9.26
C THR A 141 1.29 -2.93 8.53
N LEU A 142 2.33 -2.09 8.58
CA LEU A 142 3.66 -2.42 8.08
C LEU A 142 4.26 -3.62 8.81
N GLU A 143 3.99 -3.78 10.11
CA GLU A 143 4.38 -4.99 10.82
C GLU A 143 3.58 -6.22 10.38
N GLN A 144 2.31 -6.09 10.00
CA GLN A 144 1.55 -7.19 9.39
C GLN A 144 2.21 -7.63 8.07
N VAL A 145 2.50 -6.67 7.17
CA VAL A 145 3.13 -6.92 5.88
C VAL A 145 4.52 -7.54 6.04
N ALA A 146 5.33 -7.01 6.95
CA ALA A 146 6.69 -7.51 7.21
C ALA A 146 6.72 -8.93 7.79
N HIS A 147 5.61 -9.41 8.37
CA HIS A 147 5.50 -10.75 8.94
C HIS A 147 4.38 -11.56 8.29
N PHE A 148 4.13 -11.36 6.98
CA PHE A 148 3.09 -12.10 6.26
C PHE A 148 3.21 -13.63 6.43
N SER A 149 4.44 -14.16 6.42
CA SER A 149 4.71 -15.58 6.67
C SER A 149 4.26 -16.10 8.02
N LEU A 150 4.06 -15.22 9.01
CA LEU A 150 3.53 -15.56 10.34
C LEU A 150 2.03 -15.28 10.44
N THR A 151 1.52 -14.30 9.71
CA THR A 151 0.14 -13.82 9.86
C THR A 151 -0.84 -14.49 8.92
N GLY A 152 -0.42 -14.80 7.69
CA GLY A 152 -1.27 -15.40 6.66
C GLY A 152 -2.60 -14.67 6.48
N TYR A 153 -2.62 -13.33 6.64
CA TYR A 153 -3.86 -12.57 6.62
C TYR A 153 -4.65 -12.83 5.32
N PRO A 154 -6.00 -12.75 5.34
CA PRO A 154 -6.82 -13.08 4.19
C PRO A 154 -6.49 -12.24 2.95
N THR A 155 -6.69 -12.82 1.76
CA THR A 155 -6.56 -12.13 0.48
C THR A 155 -7.44 -10.87 0.46
N ASP A 156 -6.85 -9.74 0.07
CA ASP A 156 -7.47 -8.41 0.10
C ASP A 156 -7.95 -7.94 -1.29
N GLY A 157 -8.21 -8.89 -2.19
CA GLY A 157 -8.67 -8.63 -3.55
C GLY A 157 -7.62 -7.97 -4.45
N ARG A 158 -6.34 -7.99 -4.04
CA ARG A 158 -5.19 -7.52 -4.82
C ARG A 158 -5.06 -8.23 -6.17
N GLY A 159 -4.61 -7.51 -7.20
CA GLY A 159 -4.29 -8.07 -8.51
C GLY A 159 -2.99 -8.90 -8.55
N ASP A 160 -2.70 -9.49 -9.70
CA ASP A 160 -1.60 -10.46 -9.87
C ASP A 160 -0.22 -9.86 -9.62
N ALA A 161 0.02 -8.63 -10.12
CA ALA A 161 1.29 -7.93 -9.92
C ALA A 161 1.57 -7.62 -8.44
N GLU A 162 0.53 -7.23 -7.69
CA GLU A 162 0.66 -7.00 -6.25
C GLU A 162 0.83 -8.31 -5.47
N SER A 163 0.09 -9.36 -5.84
CA SER A 163 0.19 -10.68 -5.21
C SER A 163 1.58 -11.28 -5.36
N THR A 164 2.09 -11.34 -6.59
CA THR A 164 3.42 -11.90 -6.88
C THR A 164 4.53 -11.09 -6.20
N PHE A 165 4.34 -9.78 -6.08
CA PHE A 165 5.24 -8.90 -5.35
C PHE A 165 5.23 -9.17 -3.84
N GLU A 166 4.06 -9.31 -3.21
CA GLU A 166 3.93 -9.68 -1.81
C GLU A 166 4.61 -11.03 -1.52
N ASP A 167 4.38 -12.02 -2.38
CA ASP A 167 4.99 -13.34 -2.25
C ASP A 167 6.52 -13.28 -2.34
N SER A 168 7.06 -12.27 -3.02
CA SER A 168 8.51 -12.06 -3.14
C SER A 168 9.09 -11.19 -2.01
N LEU A 169 8.24 -10.55 -1.20
CA LEU A 169 8.64 -9.62 -0.15
C LEU A 169 9.03 -10.38 1.13
N ILE A 170 10.16 -10.00 1.71
CA ILE A 170 10.64 -10.53 2.99
C ILE A 170 11.13 -9.40 3.89
N PHE A 171 11.14 -9.66 5.19
CA PHE A 171 11.71 -8.77 6.18
C PHE A 171 12.98 -9.35 6.79
N ASN A 172 14.08 -8.62 6.67
CA ASN A 172 15.33 -8.90 7.37
C ASN A 172 15.53 -7.92 8.53
N ARG A 173 15.72 -8.45 9.75
CA ARG A 173 15.97 -7.63 10.96
C ARG A 173 17.11 -6.62 10.81
N ARG A 174 18.13 -6.91 9.99
CA ARG A 174 19.31 -6.05 9.79
C ARG A 174 19.16 -5.05 8.64
N GLY A 175 18.27 -5.31 7.67
CA GLY A 175 18.21 -4.56 6.40
C GLY A 175 16.83 -4.03 6.02
N GLY A 176 15.79 -4.33 6.80
CA GLY A 176 14.43 -3.90 6.49
C GLY A 176 13.69 -4.83 5.53
N LEU A 177 12.73 -4.26 4.80
CA LEU A 177 12.03 -4.96 3.72
C LEU A 177 12.93 -5.14 2.51
N THR A 178 12.85 -6.31 1.88
CA THR A 178 13.63 -6.65 0.69
C THR A 178 12.99 -7.80 -0.09
N LEU A 179 13.59 -8.25 -1.19
CA LEU A 179 13.09 -9.37 -2.00
C LEU A 179 13.80 -10.70 -1.68
N LYS A 180 13.09 -11.83 -1.82
CA LYS A 180 13.56 -13.19 -1.43
C LYS A 180 14.92 -13.60 -1.99
N ASP A 181 15.28 -13.09 -3.16
CA ASP A 181 16.50 -13.45 -3.89
C ASP A 181 17.82 -13.15 -3.17
N PHE A 182 17.78 -12.27 -2.18
CA PHE A 182 18.99 -11.78 -1.53
C PHE A 182 19.64 -12.75 -0.55
N SER A 183 19.15 -14.00 -0.47
CA SER A 183 19.77 -15.07 0.32
C SER A 183 21.08 -15.62 -0.29
N SER A 184 21.42 -15.28 -1.54
CA SER A 184 22.68 -15.66 -2.18
C SER A 184 23.75 -14.55 -2.08
N HIS A 185 25.03 -14.90 -2.29
CA HIS A 185 26.16 -13.95 -2.30
C HIS A 185 26.18 -13.02 -3.53
N ASP A 186 25.29 -13.21 -4.50
CA ASP A 186 25.22 -12.37 -5.69
C ASP A 186 24.60 -10.99 -5.37
N GLU A 187 25.11 -9.97 -6.05
CA GLU A 187 24.57 -8.60 -6.02
C GLU A 187 23.53 -8.36 -7.14
N HIS A 188 23.45 -9.27 -8.12
CA HIS A 188 22.42 -9.30 -9.15
C HIS A 188 21.18 -10.03 -8.66
N LEU A 189 20.04 -9.60 -9.18
CA LEU A 189 18.77 -10.29 -8.99
C LEU A 189 18.60 -11.37 -10.07
N CYS A 190 18.06 -12.51 -9.69
CA CYS A 190 17.47 -13.50 -10.56
C CYS A 190 16.48 -12.83 -11.53
N PRO A 191 16.47 -13.22 -12.81
CA PRO A 191 15.56 -12.69 -13.81
C PRO A 191 14.08 -12.73 -13.42
N ASP A 192 13.65 -13.75 -12.66
CA ASP A 192 12.27 -13.85 -12.19
C ASP A 192 11.91 -12.74 -11.20
N VAL A 193 12.80 -12.42 -10.26
CA VAL A 193 12.58 -11.36 -9.26
C VAL A 193 12.62 -9.98 -9.91
N ILE A 194 13.46 -9.80 -10.93
CA ILE A 194 13.44 -8.60 -11.77
C ILE A 194 12.11 -8.47 -12.49
N ARG A 195 11.59 -9.56 -13.08
CA ARG A 195 10.26 -9.54 -13.72
C ARG A 195 9.19 -9.11 -12.73
N VAL A 196 9.14 -9.71 -11.54
CA VAL A 196 8.17 -9.36 -10.49
C VAL A 196 8.28 -7.88 -10.11
N LEU A 197 9.50 -7.37 -9.90
CA LEU A 197 9.74 -5.97 -9.57
C LEU A 197 9.28 -5.04 -10.69
N CYS A 198 9.68 -5.32 -11.93
CA CYS A 198 9.31 -4.53 -13.10
C CYS A 198 7.79 -4.53 -13.33
N ASP A 199 7.13 -5.69 -13.25
CA ASP A 199 5.68 -5.78 -13.43
C ASP A 199 4.95 -5.01 -12.30
N ARG A 200 5.46 -5.07 -11.06
CA ARG A 200 4.92 -4.26 -9.98
C ARG A 200 5.11 -2.76 -10.23
N ILE A 201 6.29 -2.32 -10.68
CA ILE A 201 6.56 -0.91 -11.00
C ILE A 201 5.64 -0.44 -12.15
N GLY A 202 5.48 -1.25 -13.20
CA GLY A 202 4.57 -0.94 -14.31
C GLY A 202 3.11 -0.78 -13.85
N SER A 203 2.67 -1.62 -12.90
CA SER A 203 1.31 -1.50 -12.35
C SER A 203 1.04 -0.19 -11.59
N LEU A 204 2.06 0.55 -11.16
CA LEU A 204 1.91 1.80 -10.41
C LEU A 204 1.25 2.93 -11.24
N GLY A 205 1.38 2.86 -12.57
CA GLY A 205 0.75 3.76 -13.53
C GLY A 205 -0.58 3.25 -14.11
N GLY A 206 -1.10 2.12 -13.59
CA GLY A 206 -2.28 1.44 -14.09
C GLY A 206 -3.59 2.26 -13.98
N PRO A 207 -4.74 1.68 -14.37
CA PRO A 207 -6.02 2.39 -14.41
C PRO A 207 -6.58 2.74 -13.02
N LYS A 208 -6.21 1.97 -11.99
CA LYS A 208 -6.66 2.14 -10.60
C LYS A 208 -5.47 2.21 -9.64
N LEU A 209 -5.63 2.93 -8.53
CA LEU A 209 -4.58 3.04 -7.52
C LEU A 209 -4.27 1.69 -6.88
N LEU A 210 -5.32 0.91 -6.60
CA LEU A 210 -5.26 -0.39 -5.99
C LEU A 210 -5.95 -1.44 -6.89
N GLU A 211 -5.32 -1.77 -8.01
CA GLU A 211 -5.81 -2.76 -9.00
C GLU A 211 -6.21 -4.09 -8.36
N ARG A 212 -7.39 -4.61 -8.73
CA ARG A 212 -7.96 -5.83 -8.17
C ARG A 212 -7.79 -7.01 -9.12
N ALA A 213 -7.77 -8.22 -8.57
CA ALA A 213 -7.89 -9.42 -9.37
C ALA A 213 -9.22 -9.39 -10.16
N PRO A 214 -9.27 -9.94 -11.39
CA PRO A 214 -10.52 -10.08 -12.11
C PRO A 214 -11.50 -10.89 -11.25
N ALA A 215 -12.78 -10.50 -11.28
CA ALA A 215 -13.82 -11.30 -10.65
C ALA A 215 -13.78 -12.69 -11.29
N SER A 216 -13.54 -13.73 -10.49
CA SER A 216 -13.51 -15.10 -10.96
C SER A 216 -14.83 -15.39 -11.67
N THR A 217 -14.77 -15.62 -12.98
CA THR A 217 -15.92 -15.96 -13.83
C THR A 217 -16.35 -17.42 -13.60
N GLU A 218 -16.40 -17.87 -12.35
CA GLU A 218 -17.23 -19.02 -11.97
C GLU A 218 -18.61 -18.49 -11.58
N LYS A 219 -19.25 -17.76 -12.51
CA LYS A 219 -20.70 -17.65 -12.51
C LYS A 219 -21.23 -19.01 -12.95
N ARG A 220 -21.68 -19.82 -11.99
CA ARG A 220 -22.70 -20.83 -12.31
C ARG A 220 -23.91 -20.05 -12.81
N ASP A 221 -24.37 -20.39 -14.01
CA ASP A 221 -25.62 -19.87 -14.55
C ASP A 221 -26.76 -20.13 -13.55
N GLY A 222 -27.42 -19.07 -13.11
CA GLY A 222 -28.62 -19.13 -12.27
C GLY A 222 -28.62 -18.08 -11.18
N ASP A 223 -29.52 -17.10 -11.33
CA ASP A 223 -29.97 -16.10 -10.37
C ASP A 223 -29.10 -14.84 -10.19
N ASP A 224 -29.38 -13.89 -11.09
CA ASP A 224 -29.26 -12.45 -10.82
C ASP A 224 -30.23 -12.06 -9.69
N GLU A 225 -29.85 -12.29 -8.43
CA GLU A 225 -30.39 -11.57 -7.25
C GLU A 225 -29.64 -11.81 -5.91
N ASP A 226 -28.49 -12.49 -5.88
CA ASP A 226 -27.82 -12.91 -4.63
C ASP A 226 -26.54 -12.13 -4.23
N ASP A 227 -26.26 -10.97 -4.83
CA ASP A 227 -25.14 -10.11 -4.38
C ASP A 227 -25.47 -9.32 -3.08
N ALA A 228 -26.69 -9.46 -2.55
CA ALA A 228 -27.10 -8.89 -1.27
C ALA A 228 -26.80 -9.80 -0.06
N ASP A 229 -26.65 -11.12 -0.27
CA ASP A 229 -26.59 -12.09 0.84
C ASP A 229 -25.20 -12.67 1.13
N ALA A 230 -24.18 -12.36 0.33
CA ALA A 230 -22.79 -12.53 0.76
C ALA A 230 -22.37 -11.49 1.84
N ILE A 231 -23.19 -10.46 2.05
CA ILE A 231 -22.97 -9.39 3.04
C ILE A 231 -23.51 -9.77 4.43
N SER A 232 -24.42 -10.75 4.53
CA SER A 232 -25.20 -11.00 5.75
C SER A 232 -24.55 -11.96 6.77
N ASN A 233 -23.41 -12.60 6.45
CA ASN A 233 -22.79 -13.59 7.35
C ASN A 233 -21.28 -13.44 7.62
N VAL A 234 -20.61 -12.41 7.11
CA VAL A 234 -19.32 -11.97 7.67
C VAL A 234 -19.64 -10.88 8.67
N GLY A 235 -19.87 -11.26 9.93
CA GLY A 235 -20.08 -10.30 11.01
C GLY A 235 -19.08 -9.16 10.88
N SER A 236 -19.57 -7.91 10.91
CA SER A 236 -18.87 -6.62 10.69
C SER A 236 -17.50 -6.53 11.35
N LYS A 237 -16.54 -7.27 10.81
CA LYS A 237 -15.22 -7.43 11.39
C LYS A 237 -14.34 -6.39 10.75
N ILE A 238 -13.88 -5.47 11.59
CA ILE A 238 -12.98 -4.39 11.20
C ILE A 238 -11.75 -5.01 10.55
N SER A 239 -11.38 -4.45 9.40
CA SER A 239 -10.37 -4.99 8.53
C SER A 239 -9.42 -3.89 8.08
N PHE A 240 -8.11 -4.19 8.12
CA PHE A 240 -7.05 -3.30 7.66
C PHE A 240 -6.51 -3.71 6.27
N GLN A 241 -7.32 -4.45 5.50
CA GLN A 241 -6.95 -4.93 4.16
C GLN A 241 -6.47 -3.80 3.25
N SER A 242 -7.22 -2.70 3.15
CA SER A 242 -6.84 -1.59 2.28
C SER A 242 -5.57 -0.87 2.75
N ASP A 243 -5.35 -0.77 4.07
CA ASP A 243 -4.12 -0.19 4.62
C ASP A 243 -2.90 -1.06 4.28
N ARG A 244 -3.04 -2.40 4.31
CA ARG A 244 -1.97 -3.32 3.89
C ARG A 244 -1.58 -3.11 2.44
N ARG A 245 -2.58 -2.95 1.57
CA ARG A 245 -2.38 -2.62 0.15
C ARG A 245 -1.67 -1.27 -0.02
N ILE A 246 -2.05 -0.26 0.76
CA ILE A 246 -1.39 1.05 0.77
C ILE A 246 0.07 0.95 1.22
N VAL A 247 0.37 0.17 2.26
CA VAL A 247 1.76 -0.05 2.69
C VAL A 247 2.59 -0.71 1.58
N ARG A 248 2.09 -1.78 0.95
CA ARG A 248 2.80 -2.43 -0.18
C ARG A 248 2.97 -1.49 -1.37
N LEU A 249 1.98 -0.64 -1.65
CA LEU A 249 2.07 0.40 -2.67
C LEU A 249 3.19 1.39 -2.36
N ILE A 250 3.31 1.88 -1.12
CA ILE A 250 4.37 2.81 -0.71
C ILE A 250 5.74 2.16 -0.85
N VAL A 251 5.89 0.90 -0.43
CA VAL A 251 7.14 0.14 -0.61
C VAL A 251 7.53 0.04 -2.09
N ALA A 252 6.57 -0.34 -2.94
CA ALA A 252 6.80 -0.44 -4.38
C ALA A 252 7.18 0.92 -4.99
N ARG A 253 6.51 2.01 -4.59
CA ARG A 253 6.82 3.38 -5.05
C ARG A 253 8.17 3.87 -4.61
N TYR A 254 8.57 3.59 -3.37
CA TYR A 254 9.91 3.93 -2.89
C TYR A 254 10.99 3.33 -3.81
N TRP A 255 10.87 2.03 -4.12
CA TRP A 255 11.82 1.37 -5.03
C TRP A 255 11.70 1.88 -6.46
N ALA A 256 10.48 2.16 -6.95
CA ALA A 256 10.28 2.75 -8.26
C ALA A 256 10.99 4.11 -8.37
N ASP A 257 10.74 5.04 -7.45
CA ASP A 257 11.32 6.38 -7.43
C ASP A 257 12.85 6.31 -7.46
N LEU A 258 13.44 5.44 -6.62
CA LEU A 258 14.89 5.26 -6.52
C LEU A 258 15.49 4.68 -7.82
N LEU A 259 14.86 3.65 -8.39
CA LEU A 259 15.36 2.99 -9.60
C LEU A 259 15.19 3.85 -10.84
N GLN A 260 14.03 4.50 -11.00
CA GLN A 260 13.74 5.39 -12.11
C GLN A 260 14.69 6.59 -12.13
N ALA A 261 14.93 7.22 -10.96
CA ALA A 261 15.90 8.30 -10.85
C ALA A 261 17.29 7.85 -11.31
N ARG A 262 17.77 6.69 -10.83
CA ARG A 262 19.08 6.16 -11.21
C ARG A 262 19.16 5.81 -12.70
N PHE A 263 18.12 5.19 -13.26
CA PHE A 263 18.02 4.88 -14.69
C PHE A 263 18.14 6.15 -15.54
N LEU A 264 17.38 7.19 -15.19
CA LEU A 264 17.40 8.47 -15.92
C LEU A 264 18.76 9.18 -15.81
N THR A 265 19.44 9.11 -14.65
CA THR A 265 20.78 9.67 -14.50
C THR A 265 21.80 9.00 -15.41
N VAL A 266 21.78 7.66 -15.49
CA VAL A 266 22.71 6.90 -16.34
C VAL A 266 22.45 7.19 -17.82
N ASN A 267 21.21 7.13 -18.27
CA ASN A 267 20.88 7.30 -19.69
C ASN A 267 20.95 8.76 -20.19
N LYS A 268 20.91 9.76 -19.29
CA LYS A 268 21.21 11.17 -19.65
C LYS A 268 22.71 11.43 -19.82
N SER A 269 23.56 10.56 -19.28
CA SER A 269 25.02 10.76 -19.28
C SER A 269 25.75 10.13 -20.46
N GLU A 270 25.05 9.41 -21.34
CA GLU A 270 25.59 8.95 -22.63
C GLU A 270 25.41 10.07 -23.66
N PRO A 271 26.49 10.77 -24.10
CA PRO A 271 26.37 11.68 -25.22
C PRO A 271 26.00 10.86 -26.46
N GLN A 272 24.93 11.26 -27.15
CA GLN A 272 24.60 10.75 -28.47
C GLN A 272 25.78 11.02 -29.40
N SER A 273 26.62 10.00 -29.61
CA SER A 273 27.65 10.03 -30.64
C SER A 273 26.93 9.93 -31.99
N TYR A 274 26.66 11.09 -32.59
CA TYR A 274 26.37 11.22 -34.01
C TYR A 274 27.67 11.07 -34.81
#